data_AF-A0A425CX69-F1
#
_entry.id   AF-A0A425CX69-F1
#
_cell.length_a   1.000
_cell.length_b   1.000
_cell.length_c   1.000
_cell.angle_alpha   90.00
_cell.angle_beta   90.00
_cell.angle_gamma   90.00
#
_symmetry.space_group_name_H-M   'P 1'
#
loop_
_entity.id
_entity.type
_entity.pdbx_description
1 polymer ?
#
loop_
_entity_poly.entity_id
_entity_poly.type
_entity_poly.pdbx_seq_one_letter_code
_entity_poly.pdbx_strand_id
1 'polypeptide(L)'
;MKVTTSVRAVVVMLLPCAASHMYPSYCAKDMRLSAIQPLDQTLLSTVELVQVQIVVRHGARTPCYPDSCWKDYDEEWNCIARELSRPSLTGLDDVPSRKHNKQALEFTKVFTAGGNIRRGNCSLGQLTDEGFAQEVQNAKHFRDAYVTSAVGLFAADEAVDLTDPSGNVFIQLIVCYVCRSRMFPSVAHPTKPVPWHTQDKAVSTIFPNEANCPTLAAVGKQWLASPECTDRRIPMSDELFRVTVHREETSVLLQYLFHDSKYSKVAMKAFLQQAITSRLLDAAENHHRRRPLRLALYSVHDSSLMALLAALGGDLWLTEWVPYASHMVFEVYRAKRSRQANTLSDHTTASIDHPSFFLCPVDELAALVDAMPSCHVPLTLSNHVAAVKPVPMMMLMLAFGVVVGGGIGYIVAWRRSLWSSTQVYQRL
;
A
#
# COMPACT_ATOMS: atom_id res chain seq x y z
N MET A 1 1.65 -33.11 -30.03
CA MET A 1 1.14 -31.73 -30.18
C MET A 1 0.53 -31.30 -28.86
N LYS A 2 1.24 -30.50 -28.05
CA LYS A 2 0.63 -29.81 -26.91
C LYS A 2 -0.16 -28.65 -27.50
N VAL A 3 -1.48 -28.71 -27.44
CA VAL A 3 -2.34 -27.55 -27.68
C VAL A 3 -2.11 -26.61 -26.50
N THR A 4 -1.12 -25.71 -26.62
CA THR A 4 -1.01 -24.54 -25.76
C THR A 4 -2.26 -23.73 -25.99
N THR A 5 -3.19 -23.80 -25.03
CA THR A 5 -4.39 -22.97 -25.02
C THR A 5 -3.90 -21.55 -24.76
N SER A 6 -3.61 -20.84 -25.84
CA SER A 6 -3.06 -19.49 -25.80
C SER A 6 -4.07 -18.55 -25.17
N VAL A 7 -3.67 -18.02 -24.04
CA VAL A 7 -4.34 -17.00 -23.23
C VAL A 7 -3.13 -16.19 -22.72
N ARG A 8 -3.13 -14.86 -22.59
CA ARG A 8 -3.91 -14.11 -21.61
C ARG A 8 -3.75 -12.61 -21.84
N ALA A 9 -4.84 -11.89 -22.01
CA ALA A 9 -4.76 -10.44 -21.98
C ALA A 9 -4.79 -9.93 -20.53
N VAL A 10 -3.85 -9.06 -20.16
CA VAL A 10 -3.87 -8.21 -18.98
C VAL A 10 -4.52 -6.91 -19.37
N VAL A 11 -5.56 -6.50 -18.64
CA VAL A 11 -6.06 -5.13 -18.70
C VAL A 11 -5.46 -4.38 -17.52
N VAL A 12 -4.69 -3.35 -17.81
CA VAL A 12 -4.26 -2.37 -16.80
C VAL A 12 -5.23 -1.20 -16.84
N MET A 13 -6.07 -1.06 -15.80
CA MET A 13 -6.95 0.11 -15.65
C MET A 13 -6.29 1.17 -14.79
N LEU A 14 -6.26 2.40 -15.32
CA LEU A 14 -5.86 3.61 -14.60
C LEU A 14 -7.08 4.53 -14.44
N LEU A 15 -7.49 4.81 -13.21
CA LEU A 15 -8.69 5.60 -12.92
C LEU A 15 -8.43 6.62 -11.80
N PRO A 16 -9.01 7.83 -11.87
CA PRO A 16 -8.58 8.86 -12.79
C PRO A 16 -8.06 10.09 -12.05
N CYS A 17 -7.13 10.73 -12.74
CA CYS A 17 -7.03 12.17 -12.88
C CYS A 17 -8.42 12.82 -13.03
N ALA A 18 -8.78 13.70 -12.10
CA ALA A 18 -9.82 14.69 -12.30
C ALA A 18 -9.59 15.91 -11.42
N ALA A 19 -9.44 17.06 -12.06
CA ALA A 19 -9.30 18.33 -11.41
C ALA A 19 -10.67 18.82 -10.90
N SER A 20 -10.80 18.97 -9.58
CA SER A 20 -11.79 19.89 -9.02
C SER A 20 -11.23 21.31 -9.18
N HIS A 21 -11.99 22.25 -9.72
CA HIS A 21 -11.54 23.65 -9.80
C HIS A 21 -11.32 24.31 -8.42
N MET A 22 -11.74 23.68 -7.33
CA MET A 22 -11.66 24.20 -5.96
C MET A 22 -10.60 23.49 -5.09
N TYR A 23 -10.22 22.25 -5.42
CA TYR A 23 -9.26 21.45 -4.66
C TYR A 23 -8.25 20.78 -5.59
N PRO A 24 -6.98 20.60 -5.18
CA PRO A 24 -6.02 19.82 -5.97
C PRO A 24 -6.62 18.47 -6.39
N SER A 25 -6.35 18.03 -7.63
CA SER A 25 -6.81 16.74 -8.17
C SER A 25 -6.51 15.59 -7.23
N TYR A 26 -5.35 15.66 -6.54
CA TYR A 26 -4.93 14.62 -5.62
C TYR A 26 -5.87 14.39 -4.42
N CYS A 27 -6.77 15.33 -4.11
CA CYS A 27 -7.71 15.17 -3.00
C CYS A 27 -8.80 14.11 -3.25
N ALA A 28 -9.03 13.70 -4.51
CA ALA A 28 -10.04 12.71 -4.88
C ALA A 28 -11.44 13.00 -4.31
N LYS A 29 -11.93 14.23 -4.54
CA LYS A 29 -13.26 14.66 -4.03
C LYS A 29 -14.44 13.99 -4.74
N ASP A 30 -14.24 13.53 -5.98
CA ASP A 30 -15.25 12.81 -6.75
C ASP A 30 -14.84 11.35 -6.97
N MET A 31 -15.22 10.49 -6.03
CA MET A 31 -14.88 9.06 -6.08
C MET A 31 -15.59 8.30 -7.21
N ARG A 32 -16.61 8.87 -7.87
CA ARG A 32 -17.27 8.23 -9.02
C ARG A 32 -16.30 7.97 -10.16
N LEU A 33 -15.26 8.80 -10.23
CA LEU A 33 -14.25 8.72 -11.26
C LEU A 33 -13.41 7.46 -11.07
N SER A 34 -13.19 7.04 -9.82
CA SER A 34 -12.53 5.78 -9.45
C SER A 34 -13.35 4.52 -9.77
N ALA A 35 -14.50 4.63 -10.43
CA ALA A 35 -15.28 3.46 -10.82
C ALA A 35 -14.58 2.67 -11.93
N ILE A 36 -14.40 1.37 -11.71
CA ILE A 36 -13.85 0.42 -12.68
C ILE A 36 -14.79 0.33 -13.87
N GLN A 37 -14.30 0.72 -15.05
CA GLN A 37 -15.11 0.73 -16.27
C GLN A 37 -15.19 -0.68 -16.86
N PRO A 38 -16.35 -1.08 -17.39
CA PRO A 38 -16.48 -2.37 -18.05
C PRO A 38 -15.67 -2.39 -19.35
N LEU A 39 -15.19 -3.58 -19.72
CA LEU A 39 -14.69 -3.81 -21.09
C LEU A 39 -15.80 -3.65 -22.12
N ASP A 40 -15.41 -3.40 -23.36
CA ASP A 40 -16.33 -3.38 -24.50
C ASP A 40 -17.15 -4.68 -24.59
N GLN A 41 -18.44 -4.57 -24.92
CA GLN A 41 -19.37 -5.71 -24.97
C GLN A 41 -18.90 -6.80 -25.95
N THR A 42 -18.29 -6.41 -27.07
CA THR A 42 -17.77 -7.36 -28.07
C THR A 42 -16.67 -8.20 -27.44
N LEU A 43 -15.73 -7.56 -26.75
CA LEU A 43 -14.63 -8.26 -26.06
C LEU A 43 -15.17 -9.14 -24.93
N LEU A 44 -16.06 -8.62 -24.07
CA LEU A 44 -16.69 -9.36 -22.97
C LEU A 44 -17.41 -10.64 -23.42
N SER A 45 -17.97 -10.65 -24.63
CA SER A 45 -18.62 -11.85 -25.19
C SER A 45 -17.62 -12.98 -25.49
N THR A 46 -16.36 -12.64 -25.75
CA THR A 46 -15.29 -13.57 -26.15
C THR A 46 -14.35 -13.97 -25.02
N VAL A 47 -14.37 -13.25 -23.89
CA VAL A 47 -13.45 -13.50 -22.77
C VAL A 47 -14.18 -13.77 -21.44
N GLU A 48 -13.43 -14.28 -20.48
CA GLU A 48 -13.84 -14.59 -19.11
C GLU A 48 -12.75 -14.11 -18.14
N LEU A 49 -13.12 -13.37 -17.11
CA LEU A 49 -12.22 -12.87 -16.08
C LEU A 49 -11.79 -14.01 -15.15
N VAL A 50 -10.49 -14.20 -14.95
CA VAL A 50 -9.96 -15.30 -14.13
C VAL A 50 -9.19 -14.86 -12.88
N GLN A 51 -8.59 -13.67 -12.89
CA GLN A 51 -7.91 -13.10 -11.72
C GLN A 51 -7.95 -11.57 -11.79
N VAL A 52 -8.02 -10.94 -10.61
CA VAL A 52 -7.88 -9.51 -10.42
C VAL A 52 -6.82 -9.25 -9.34
N GLN A 53 -5.95 -8.29 -9.58
CA GLN A 53 -5.03 -7.74 -8.59
C GLN A 53 -5.23 -6.23 -8.49
N ILE A 54 -5.54 -5.72 -7.29
CA ILE A 54 -5.80 -4.30 -7.04
C ILE A 54 -4.70 -3.75 -6.14
N VAL A 55 -4.00 -2.72 -6.63
CA VAL A 55 -3.00 -1.95 -5.89
C VAL A 55 -3.64 -0.61 -5.53
N VAL A 56 -3.96 -0.38 -4.26
CA VAL A 56 -4.74 0.78 -3.80
C VAL A 56 -3.95 1.66 -2.84
N ARG A 57 -3.87 2.96 -3.12
CA ARG A 57 -3.33 3.95 -2.18
C ARG A 57 -4.38 4.22 -1.11
N HIS A 58 -3.94 4.43 0.12
CA HIS A 58 -4.82 4.92 1.19
C HIS A 58 -5.62 6.19 0.81
N GLY A 59 -6.80 6.34 1.39
CA GLY A 59 -7.59 7.58 1.36
C GLY A 59 -6.94 8.76 2.09
N ALA A 60 -7.67 9.88 2.15
CA ALA A 60 -7.24 11.10 2.82
C ALA A 60 -6.80 10.85 4.27
N ARG A 61 -5.70 11.48 4.67
CA ARG A 61 -5.10 11.33 5.99
C ARG A 61 -4.58 12.67 6.52
N THR A 62 -4.33 12.73 7.81
CA THR A 62 -3.59 13.84 8.42
C THR A 62 -2.16 13.92 7.88
N PRO A 63 -1.46 15.06 8.05
CA PRO A 63 -0.04 15.19 7.72
C PRO A 63 0.78 14.07 8.37
N CYS A 64 1.73 13.49 7.62
CA CYS A 64 2.56 12.38 8.10
C CYS A 64 3.67 12.85 9.05
N TYR A 65 4.07 14.12 8.90
CA TYR A 65 5.22 14.72 9.57
C TYR A 65 4.78 15.89 10.46
N PRO A 66 5.56 16.20 11.50
CA PRO A 66 5.25 17.29 12.44
C PRO A 66 5.47 18.68 11.85
N ASP A 67 6.08 18.79 10.67
CA ASP A 67 6.47 20.05 10.05
C ASP A 67 5.25 20.90 9.69
N SER A 68 5.28 22.18 10.08
CA SER A 68 4.26 23.16 9.71
C SER A 68 4.54 23.72 8.34
N CYS A 69 3.55 23.66 7.45
CA CYS A 69 3.68 24.15 6.08
C CYS A 69 3.78 25.70 6.01
N TRP A 70 3.24 26.41 7.00
CA TRP A 70 3.33 27.87 7.12
C TRP A 70 3.45 28.33 8.59
N LYS A 71 3.88 29.58 8.78
CA LYS A 71 4.23 30.19 10.08
C LYS A 71 3.11 30.11 11.12
N ASP A 72 1.85 30.09 10.66
CA ASP A 72 0.65 30.09 11.51
C ASP A 72 -0.24 28.85 11.24
N TYR A 73 0.37 27.73 10.88
CA TYR A 73 -0.34 26.46 10.71
C TYR A 73 -0.82 25.93 12.07
N ASP A 74 -2.08 26.22 12.41
CA ASP A 74 -2.74 25.79 13.67
C ASP A 74 -4.06 25.03 13.41
N GLU A 75 -4.09 24.24 12.34
CA GLU A 75 -5.27 23.43 12.01
C GLU A 75 -5.54 22.35 13.08
N GLU A 76 -6.81 22.22 13.45
CA GLU A 76 -7.27 21.21 14.38
C GLU A 76 -7.77 19.96 13.64
N TRP A 77 -7.13 18.82 13.89
CA TRP A 77 -7.44 17.56 13.24
C TRP A 77 -8.29 16.68 14.15
N ASN A 78 -9.58 16.61 13.83
CA ASN A 78 -10.56 15.79 14.55
C ASN A 78 -11.04 14.63 13.67
N CYS A 79 -10.92 13.41 14.19
CA CYS A 79 -11.26 12.15 13.56
C CYS A 79 -12.31 11.40 14.39
N ILE A 80 -13.31 10.86 13.71
CA ILE A 80 -14.29 9.92 14.25
C ILE A 80 -13.84 8.48 14.01
N ALA A 81 -13.17 8.22 12.88
CA ALA A 81 -12.59 6.94 12.52
C ALA A 81 -11.49 6.55 13.51
N ARG A 82 -11.63 5.35 14.09
CA ARG A 82 -10.72 4.83 15.12
C ARG A 82 -10.23 3.44 14.78
N GLU A 83 -8.99 3.16 15.16
CA GLU A 83 -8.42 1.83 15.10
C GLU A 83 -8.93 0.98 16.28
N LEU A 84 -9.42 -0.22 15.98
CA LEU A 84 -9.75 -1.23 16.98
C LEU A 84 -8.65 -2.30 16.97
N SER A 85 -8.06 -2.56 18.13
CA SER A 85 -7.01 -3.55 18.31
C SER A 85 -7.51 -4.68 19.21
N ARG A 86 -7.28 -5.92 18.78
CA ARG A 86 -7.60 -7.14 19.53
C ARG A 86 -6.37 -8.04 19.60
N PRO A 87 -5.53 -7.90 20.65
CA PRO A 87 -4.40 -8.78 20.85
C PRO A 87 -4.87 -10.24 20.94
N SER A 88 -4.18 -11.13 20.25
CA SER A 88 -4.50 -12.56 20.23
C SER A 88 -3.22 -13.37 20.18
N LEU A 89 -3.13 -14.40 21.02
CA LEU A 89 -2.06 -15.40 20.98
C LEU A 89 -2.54 -16.59 20.14
N THR A 90 -1.93 -16.77 18.97
CA THR A 90 -2.15 -17.93 18.10
C THR A 90 -1.11 -19.03 18.42
N GLY A 91 -1.46 -20.31 18.24
CA GLY A 91 -0.53 -21.44 18.42
C GLY A 91 -0.34 -21.97 19.85
N LEU A 92 -0.89 -21.32 20.88
CA LEU A 92 -1.00 -21.85 22.24
C LEU A 92 -2.43 -22.33 22.49
N ASP A 93 -2.78 -23.47 21.91
CA ASP A 93 -4.12 -24.05 22.02
C ASP A 93 -4.43 -24.58 23.44
N ASP A 94 -3.41 -24.69 24.31
CA ASP A 94 -3.49 -25.23 25.67
C ASP A 94 -3.61 -24.18 26.79
N VAL A 95 -3.79 -22.88 26.48
CA VAL A 95 -4.16 -21.94 27.55
C VAL A 95 -5.64 -22.20 27.91
N PRO A 96 -5.98 -22.59 29.15
CA PRO A 96 -7.35 -22.95 29.55
C PRO A 96 -8.38 -21.84 29.34
N SER A 97 -7.91 -20.61 29.11
CA SER A 97 -8.74 -19.44 28.86
C SER A 97 -9.53 -19.49 27.55
N ARG A 98 -9.19 -20.32 26.54
CA ARG A 98 -9.99 -20.36 25.30
C ARG A 98 -11.36 -21.02 25.46
N LYS A 99 -11.53 -21.97 26.38
CA LYS A 99 -12.84 -22.61 26.64
C LYS A 99 -13.79 -21.73 27.46
N HIS A 100 -13.28 -20.72 28.17
CA HIS A 100 -14.08 -19.84 29.05
C HIS A 100 -14.04 -18.34 28.72
N ASN A 101 -13.08 -17.87 27.93
CA ASN A 101 -12.97 -16.45 27.60
C ASN A 101 -13.63 -16.16 26.25
N LYS A 102 -14.96 -16.14 26.26
CA LYS A 102 -15.82 -15.73 25.12
C LYS A 102 -15.65 -14.25 24.73
N GLN A 103 -14.77 -13.49 25.39
CA GLN A 103 -14.56 -12.06 25.18
C GLN A 103 -13.06 -11.80 25.12
N ALA A 104 -12.47 -11.81 23.92
CA ALA A 104 -11.23 -11.06 23.81
C ALA A 104 -11.60 -9.59 23.91
N LEU A 105 -10.95 -8.87 24.82
CA LEU A 105 -11.16 -7.44 24.97
C LEU A 105 -10.74 -6.73 23.69
N GLU A 106 -11.60 -5.85 23.20
CA GLU A 106 -11.32 -4.97 22.07
C GLU A 106 -10.94 -3.60 22.61
N PHE A 107 -9.81 -3.08 22.13
CA PHE A 107 -9.29 -1.79 22.56
C PHE A 107 -9.44 -0.79 21.43
N THR A 108 -10.09 0.33 21.71
CA THR A 108 -10.08 1.46 20.78
C THR A 108 -8.84 2.28 21.02
N LYS A 109 -8.05 2.51 19.97
CA LYS A 109 -6.94 3.45 20.04
C LYS A 109 -7.49 4.87 20.01
N VAL A 110 -7.26 5.60 21.10
CA VAL A 110 -7.73 6.97 21.28
C VAL A 110 -6.51 7.86 21.49
N PHE A 111 -6.36 8.88 20.65
CA PHE A 111 -5.36 9.91 20.86
C PHE A 111 -5.96 11.02 21.73
N THR A 112 -5.30 11.31 22.84
CA THR A 112 -5.80 12.28 23.82
C THR A 112 -5.61 13.71 23.31
N ALA A 113 -6.66 14.52 23.42
CA ALA A 113 -6.59 15.95 23.09
C ALA A 113 -5.49 16.63 23.93
N GLY A 114 -4.65 17.43 23.28
CA GLY A 114 -3.49 18.08 23.90
C GLY A 114 -2.27 17.17 24.10
N GLY A 115 -2.37 15.87 23.83
CA GLY A 115 -1.24 14.93 23.84
C GLY A 115 -0.60 14.70 22.46
N ASN A 116 -1.20 15.25 21.41
CA ASN A 116 -0.74 15.11 20.03
C ASN A 116 0.12 16.31 19.62
N ILE A 117 1.00 16.07 18.63
CA ILE A 117 1.81 17.13 18.00
C ILE A 117 0.92 18.19 17.34
N ARG A 118 -0.23 17.78 16.81
CA ARG A 118 -1.26 18.65 16.23
C ARG A 118 -2.47 18.73 17.15
N ARG A 119 -3.18 19.84 17.10
CA ARG A 119 -4.44 20.00 17.83
C ARG A 119 -5.47 18.96 17.38
N GLY A 120 -6.36 18.60 18.28
CA GLY A 120 -7.43 17.63 18.04
C GLY A 120 -7.09 16.21 18.52
N ASN A 121 -7.77 15.22 17.96
CA ASN A 121 -7.75 13.83 18.43
C ASN A 121 -7.27 12.82 17.37
N CYS A 122 -6.68 13.28 16.27
CA CYS A 122 -6.01 12.43 15.28
C CYS A 122 -4.50 12.38 15.52
N SER A 123 -3.85 11.25 15.22
CA SER A 123 -2.39 11.21 15.11
C SER A 123 -1.89 11.71 13.76
N LEU A 124 -0.57 11.96 13.68
CA LEU A 124 0.11 12.13 12.38
C LEU A 124 -0.08 10.88 11.52
N GLY A 125 -0.32 11.09 10.22
CA GLY A 125 -0.53 10.05 9.22
C GLY A 125 -1.81 9.22 9.38
N GLN A 126 -2.68 9.54 10.36
CA GLN A 126 -3.94 8.83 10.58
C GLN A 126 -4.92 9.07 9.43
N LEU A 127 -5.55 7.99 8.94
CA LEU A 127 -6.65 8.07 8.00
C LEU A 127 -7.80 8.89 8.59
N THR A 128 -8.27 9.90 7.85
CA THR A 128 -9.39 10.74 8.29
C THR A 128 -10.73 10.06 8.00
N ASP A 129 -11.82 10.63 8.49
CA ASP A 129 -13.18 10.17 8.20
C ASP A 129 -13.48 10.21 6.69
N GLU A 130 -13.00 11.26 6.03
CA GLU A 130 -13.05 11.38 4.57
C GLU A 130 -12.28 10.24 3.90
N GLY A 131 -11.03 9.98 4.32
CA GLY A 131 -10.24 8.91 3.75
C GLY A 131 -10.86 7.53 3.96
N PHE A 132 -11.46 7.30 5.12
CA PHE A 132 -12.22 6.09 5.37
C PHE A 132 -13.43 5.97 4.43
N ALA A 133 -14.17 7.07 4.23
CA ALA A 133 -15.32 7.09 3.31
C ALA A 133 -14.92 6.91 1.84
N GLN A 134 -13.75 7.42 1.42
CA GLN A 134 -13.19 7.17 0.09
C GLN A 134 -12.95 5.67 -0.13
N GLU A 135 -12.36 4.97 0.83
CA GLU A 135 -12.11 3.53 0.72
C GLU A 135 -13.39 2.70 0.75
N VAL A 136 -14.41 3.14 1.50
CA VAL A 136 -15.74 2.54 1.43
C VAL A 136 -16.34 2.67 0.03
N GLN A 137 -16.08 3.77 -0.68
CA GLN A 137 -16.55 3.96 -2.05
C GLN A 137 -15.78 3.08 -3.05
N ASN A 138 -14.45 3.00 -2.94
CA ASN A 138 -13.64 2.03 -3.69
C ASN A 138 -14.16 0.60 -3.52
N ALA A 139 -14.47 0.21 -2.29
CA ALA A 139 -15.04 -1.10 -1.99
C ALA A 139 -16.31 -1.41 -2.78
N LYS A 140 -17.20 -0.41 -2.93
CA LYS A 140 -18.42 -0.52 -3.72
C LYS A 140 -18.10 -0.65 -5.19
N HIS A 141 -17.19 0.17 -5.72
CA HIS A 141 -16.75 0.06 -7.12
C HIS A 141 -16.15 -1.32 -7.43
N PHE A 142 -15.32 -1.88 -6.54
CA PHE A 142 -14.75 -3.22 -6.69
C PHE A 142 -15.82 -4.31 -6.65
N ARG A 143 -16.83 -4.14 -5.78
CA ARG A 143 -17.97 -5.04 -5.74
C ARG A 143 -18.78 -5.00 -7.03
N ASP A 144 -19.08 -3.80 -7.49
CA ASP A 144 -19.89 -3.58 -8.67
C ASP A 144 -19.25 -4.23 -9.89
N ALA A 145 -17.93 -4.10 -10.03
CA ALA A 145 -17.15 -4.70 -11.10
C ALA A 145 -16.98 -6.23 -10.98
N TYR A 146 -16.69 -6.74 -9.78
CA TYR A 146 -16.18 -8.11 -9.62
C TYR A 146 -17.08 -9.09 -8.88
N VAL A 147 -18.21 -8.65 -8.33
CA VAL A 147 -19.12 -9.50 -7.56
C VAL A 147 -20.54 -9.44 -8.10
N THR A 148 -21.04 -8.24 -8.41
CA THR A 148 -22.43 -8.06 -8.86
C THR A 148 -22.57 -7.90 -10.36
N SER A 149 -21.46 -7.67 -11.08
CA SER A 149 -21.45 -7.70 -12.55
C SER A 149 -21.84 -9.08 -13.07
N ALA A 150 -22.55 -9.11 -14.20
CA ALA A 150 -22.95 -10.37 -14.88
C ALA A 150 -21.75 -11.21 -15.34
N VAL A 151 -20.59 -10.59 -15.51
CA VAL A 151 -19.30 -11.22 -15.84
C VAL A 151 -18.27 -11.04 -14.72
N GLY A 152 -18.76 -10.76 -13.51
CA GLY A 152 -17.94 -10.55 -12.33
C GLY A 152 -17.09 -11.76 -12.00
N LEU A 153 -15.96 -11.50 -11.35
CA LEU A 153 -15.03 -12.53 -10.92
C LEU A 153 -15.69 -13.52 -9.96
N PHE A 154 -16.57 -13.07 -9.06
CA PHE A 154 -17.28 -13.87 -8.05
C PHE A 154 -18.80 -13.81 -8.26
N ALA A 155 -19.53 -14.87 -7.87
CA ALA A 155 -20.98 -14.78 -7.79
C ALA A 155 -21.42 -13.95 -6.58
N ALA A 156 -22.58 -13.29 -6.69
CA ALA A 156 -23.07 -12.38 -5.65
C ALA A 156 -23.34 -13.07 -4.29
N ASP A 157 -23.68 -14.36 -4.33
CA ASP A 157 -23.93 -15.24 -3.19
C ASP A 157 -22.75 -16.18 -2.88
N GLU A 158 -21.62 -16.03 -3.58
CA GLU A 158 -20.45 -16.88 -3.37
C GLU A 158 -19.89 -16.70 -1.94
N ALA A 159 -19.77 -17.81 -1.21
CA ALA A 159 -19.15 -17.80 0.11
C ALA A 159 -17.62 -17.77 -0.03
N VAL A 160 -17.01 -16.64 0.32
CA VAL A 160 -15.55 -16.46 0.28
C VAL A 160 -14.96 -16.57 1.69
N ASP A 161 -14.16 -17.61 1.94
CA ASP A 161 -13.42 -17.75 3.20
C ASP A 161 -12.12 -16.93 3.15
N LEU A 162 -12.12 -15.81 3.88
CA LEU A 162 -11.01 -14.88 3.96
C LEU A 162 -10.01 -15.24 5.06
N THR A 163 -10.30 -16.26 5.86
CA THR A 163 -9.40 -16.74 6.93
C THR A 163 -8.44 -17.82 6.45
N ASP A 164 -8.70 -18.39 5.28
CA ASP A 164 -7.90 -19.44 4.67
C ASP A 164 -6.65 -18.84 3.96
N PRO A 165 -5.43 -19.06 4.46
CA PRO A 165 -4.21 -18.58 3.81
C PRO A 165 -3.93 -19.28 2.47
N SER A 166 -4.60 -20.41 2.19
CA SER A 166 -4.59 -21.10 0.90
C SER A 166 -5.79 -20.73 0.02
N GLY A 167 -6.57 -19.74 0.45
CA GLY A 167 -7.79 -19.31 -0.19
C GLY A 167 -7.57 -18.54 -1.49
N ASN A 168 -8.67 -18.21 -2.14
CA ASN A 168 -8.68 -17.54 -3.45
C ASN A 168 -8.50 -16.00 -3.33
N VAL A 169 -8.27 -15.48 -2.13
CA VAL A 169 -8.15 -14.04 -1.83
C VAL A 169 -6.90 -13.76 -0.99
N PHE A 170 -6.06 -12.81 -1.43
CA PHE A 170 -4.88 -12.33 -0.71
C PHE A 170 -5.02 -10.85 -0.33
N ILE A 171 -4.64 -10.46 0.89
CA ILE A 171 -4.82 -9.09 1.41
C ILE A 171 -3.57 -8.62 2.18
N GLN A 172 -3.04 -7.43 1.82
CA GLN A 172 -1.81 -6.91 2.43
C GLN A 172 -1.95 -5.75 3.43
N LEU A 173 -3.12 -5.14 3.74
CA LEU A 173 -3.18 -4.00 4.70
C LEU A 173 -4.60 -3.59 5.16
N ILE A 174 -4.67 -2.72 6.18
CA ILE A 174 -5.92 -2.30 6.86
C ILE A 174 -6.89 -1.52 5.97
N VAL A 175 -6.40 -0.74 5.00
CA VAL A 175 -7.24 -0.09 4.01
C VAL A 175 -8.00 -1.12 3.17
N CYS A 176 -7.33 -2.22 2.83
CA CYS A 176 -7.97 -3.34 2.14
C CYS A 176 -9.00 -4.07 3.03
N TYR A 177 -9.00 -3.91 4.36
CA TYR A 177 -10.07 -4.44 5.22
C TYR A 177 -11.40 -3.73 4.99
N VAL A 178 -11.38 -2.41 4.79
CA VAL A 178 -12.57 -1.62 4.45
C VAL A 178 -13.09 -2.04 3.08
N CYS A 179 -12.20 -2.12 2.09
CA CYS A 179 -12.50 -2.63 0.76
C CYS A 179 -13.13 -4.03 0.81
N ARG A 180 -12.52 -4.93 1.58
CA ARG A 180 -12.96 -6.32 1.76
C ARG A 180 -14.35 -6.44 2.39
N SER A 181 -14.58 -5.79 3.53
CA SER A 181 -15.81 -5.94 4.31
C SER A 181 -17.06 -5.46 3.56
N ARG A 182 -16.89 -4.51 2.64
CA ARG A 182 -17.98 -3.96 1.83
C ARG A 182 -18.09 -4.63 0.45
N MET A 183 -16.99 -5.17 -0.08
CA MET A 183 -16.98 -5.95 -1.31
C MET A 183 -17.72 -7.28 -1.16
N PHE A 184 -17.53 -8.00 -0.06
CA PHE A 184 -18.20 -9.28 0.21
C PHE A 184 -19.03 -9.24 1.50
N PRO A 185 -20.28 -8.76 1.47
CA PRO A 185 -21.11 -8.62 2.67
C PRO A 185 -21.67 -9.97 3.17
N SER A 186 -21.72 -10.97 2.28
CA SER A 186 -22.18 -12.33 2.56
C SER A 186 -21.14 -13.13 3.33
N VAL A 187 -19.92 -12.60 3.49
CA VAL A 187 -18.93 -13.15 4.40
C VAL A 187 -19.45 -12.92 5.80
N ALA A 188 -20.12 -13.95 6.33
CA ALA A 188 -20.45 -14.09 7.73
C ALA A 188 -19.29 -13.53 8.56
N HIS A 189 -19.59 -12.66 9.53
CA HIS A 189 -18.58 -12.09 10.43
C HIS A 189 -17.57 -13.18 10.78
N PRO A 190 -16.32 -13.09 10.27
CA PRO A 190 -15.45 -14.24 10.27
C PRO A 190 -15.21 -14.63 11.72
N THR A 191 -15.50 -15.89 12.06
CA THR A 191 -15.39 -16.39 13.43
C THR A 191 -13.94 -16.46 13.92
N LYS A 192 -13.00 -16.23 13.00
CA LYS A 192 -11.56 -16.16 13.24
C LYS A 192 -11.01 -14.82 12.71
N PRO A 193 -9.93 -14.29 13.31
CA PRO A 193 -9.21 -13.16 12.73
C PRO A 193 -8.76 -13.48 11.30
N VAL A 194 -8.99 -12.56 10.38
CA VAL A 194 -8.48 -12.67 9.01
C VAL A 194 -7.02 -12.25 8.99
N PRO A 195 -6.11 -13.06 8.42
CA PRO A 195 -4.71 -12.70 8.35
C PRO A 195 -4.49 -11.40 7.57
N TRP A 196 -3.73 -10.50 8.17
CA TRP A 196 -3.17 -9.32 7.52
C TRP A 196 -1.67 -9.55 7.35
N HIS A 197 -1.24 -9.68 6.10
CA HIS A 197 0.17 -9.84 5.77
C HIS A 197 0.85 -8.47 5.70
N THR A 198 1.80 -8.21 6.60
CA THR A 198 2.65 -7.02 6.59
C THR A 198 4.11 -7.42 6.72
N GLN A 199 5.01 -6.49 6.41
CA GLN A 199 6.45 -6.71 6.51
C GLN A 199 7.14 -5.48 7.09
N ASP A 200 8.33 -5.69 7.65
CA ASP A 200 9.12 -4.59 8.18
C ASP A 200 9.47 -3.59 7.09
N LYS A 201 9.31 -2.29 7.40
CA LYS A 201 9.59 -1.20 6.45
C LYS A 201 10.98 -1.32 5.83
N ALA A 202 11.97 -1.76 6.62
CA ALA A 202 13.36 -1.86 6.20
C ALA A 202 13.60 -2.81 5.01
N VAL A 203 12.79 -3.86 4.85
CA VAL A 203 12.94 -4.86 3.78
C VAL A 203 11.82 -4.80 2.75
N SER A 204 10.95 -3.79 2.86
CA SER A 204 9.76 -3.72 2.04
C SER A 204 10.07 -3.39 0.58
N THR A 205 9.40 -4.09 -0.34
CA THR A 205 9.50 -3.88 -1.79
C THR A 205 8.28 -3.16 -2.38
N ILE A 206 7.27 -2.85 -1.57
CA ILE A 206 5.99 -2.28 -2.03
C ILE A 206 6.06 -0.78 -2.31
N PHE A 207 7.16 -0.12 -1.97
CA PHE A 207 7.46 1.28 -2.25
C PHE A 207 8.97 1.42 -2.57
N PRO A 208 9.40 2.49 -3.27
CA PRO A 208 10.82 2.77 -3.50
C PRO A 208 11.60 2.81 -2.19
N ASN A 209 12.46 1.82 -1.97
CA ASN A 209 13.14 1.61 -0.70
C ASN A 209 14.65 1.58 -0.87
N GLU A 210 15.27 2.75 -0.76
CA GLU A 210 16.73 2.92 -0.90
C GLU A 210 17.53 2.22 0.20
N ALA A 211 16.94 2.02 1.39
CA ALA A 211 17.59 1.29 2.47
C ALA A 211 17.75 -0.21 2.15
N ASN A 212 16.78 -0.78 1.42
CA ASN A 212 16.80 -2.17 0.97
C ASN A 212 17.56 -2.35 -0.37
N CYS A 213 17.69 -1.28 -1.15
CA CYS A 213 18.22 -1.34 -2.51
C CYS A 213 19.41 -0.39 -2.75
N PRO A 214 20.66 -0.87 -2.66
CA PRO A 214 21.85 -0.05 -2.92
C PRO A 214 21.91 0.55 -4.32
N THR A 215 21.43 -0.19 -5.33
CA THR A 215 21.33 0.32 -6.71
C THR A 215 20.37 1.51 -6.78
N LEU A 216 19.21 1.43 -6.10
CA LEU A 216 18.25 2.52 -6.06
C LEU A 216 18.84 3.73 -5.33
N ALA A 217 19.53 3.52 -4.20
CA ALA A 217 20.24 4.58 -3.49
C ALA A 217 21.31 5.26 -4.36
N ALA A 218 22.01 4.50 -5.20
CA ALA A 218 22.98 5.05 -6.15
C ALA A 218 22.30 5.90 -7.25
N VAL A 219 21.17 5.44 -7.80
CA VAL A 219 20.39 6.22 -8.77
C VAL A 219 19.77 7.46 -8.12
N GLY A 220 19.29 7.37 -6.88
CA GLY A 220 18.81 8.52 -6.10
C GLY A 220 19.89 9.58 -5.91
N LYS A 221 21.14 9.18 -5.63
CA LYS A 221 22.27 10.11 -5.57
C LYS A 221 22.58 10.76 -6.93
N GLN A 222 22.45 10.03 -8.03
CA GLN A 222 22.61 10.60 -9.37
C GLN A 222 21.55 11.65 -9.67
N TRP A 223 20.29 11.39 -9.31
CA TRP A 223 19.21 12.37 -9.40
C TRP A 223 19.50 13.63 -8.57
N LEU A 224 19.89 13.47 -7.30
CA LEU A 224 20.20 14.60 -6.42
C LEU A 224 21.38 15.46 -6.91
N ALA A 225 22.30 14.88 -7.67
CA ALA A 225 23.44 15.59 -8.28
C ALA A 225 23.13 16.16 -9.67
N SER A 226 21.94 15.92 -10.21
CA SER A 226 21.56 16.33 -11.57
C SER A 226 21.24 17.83 -11.64
N PRO A 227 21.48 18.51 -12.78
CA PRO A 227 21.10 19.91 -12.97
C PRO A 227 19.61 20.19 -12.77
N GLU A 228 18.76 19.18 -12.97
CA GLU A 228 17.31 19.24 -12.81
C GLU A 228 16.89 19.36 -11.33
N CYS A 229 17.70 18.84 -10.40
CA CYS A 229 17.42 18.90 -8.96
C CYS A 229 18.03 20.19 -8.35
N THR A 230 17.19 21.19 -8.03
CA THR A 230 17.65 22.51 -7.54
C THR A 230 17.12 22.86 -6.14
N ASP A 231 17.97 23.40 -5.26
CA ASP A 231 17.67 23.78 -3.87
C ASP A 231 17.29 25.27 -3.69
N ARG A 232 17.01 25.96 -4.79
CA ARG A 232 16.70 27.40 -4.78
C ARG A 232 15.44 27.68 -3.94
N ARG A 233 15.59 28.52 -2.92
CA ARG A 233 14.49 29.01 -2.08
C ARG A 233 13.62 30.02 -2.84
N ILE A 234 12.30 29.94 -2.62
CA ILE A 234 11.30 30.81 -3.27
C ILE A 234 10.52 31.59 -2.18
N PRO A 235 10.37 32.93 -2.29
CA PRO A 235 9.72 33.77 -1.25
C PRO A 235 8.18 33.82 -1.35
N MET A 236 7.44 33.33 -0.36
CA MET A 236 6.04 32.89 -0.50
C MET A 236 4.93 33.98 -0.48
N SER A 237 4.05 33.96 -1.49
CA SER A 237 2.70 34.56 -1.56
C SER A 237 1.65 33.48 -1.90
N ASP A 238 0.34 33.73 -1.87
CA ASP A 238 -0.69 32.71 -2.17
C ASP A 238 -0.65 32.19 -3.62
N GLU A 239 -0.40 33.08 -4.59
CA GLU A 239 -0.18 32.71 -5.99
C GLU A 239 1.08 31.85 -6.10
N LEU A 240 2.14 32.26 -5.40
CA LEU A 240 3.39 31.53 -5.38
C LEU A 240 3.30 30.23 -4.60
N PHE A 241 2.39 30.07 -3.64
CA PHE A 241 2.13 28.81 -2.96
C PHE A 241 1.62 27.77 -3.95
N ARG A 242 0.64 28.12 -4.79
CA ARG A 242 0.13 27.22 -5.84
C ARG A 242 1.23 26.84 -6.83
N VAL A 243 2.02 27.82 -7.27
CA VAL A 243 3.16 27.59 -8.18
C VAL A 243 4.25 26.75 -7.50
N THR A 244 4.52 26.97 -6.21
CA THR A 244 5.52 26.23 -5.43
C THR A 244 5.07 24.80 -5.20
N VAL A 245 3.83 24.55 -4.78
CA VAL A 245 3.27 23.20 -4.64
C VAL A 245 3.35 22.45 -5.95
N HIS A 246 2.92 23.08 -7.06
CA HIS A 246 3.02 22.47 -8.38
C HIS A 246 4.47 22.17 -8.78
N ARG A 247 5.41 23.08 -8.48
CA ARG A 247 6.85 22.84 -8.71
C ARG A 247 7.34 21.66 -7.89
N GLU A 248 7.05 21.59 -6.59
CA GLU A 248 7.53 20.51 -5.72
C GLU A 248 6.93 19.16 -6.13
N GLU A 249 5.63 19.13 -6.46
CA GLU A 249 4.99 17.94 -7.05
C GLU A 249 5.72 17.53 -8.33
N THR A 250 5.95 18.46 -9.25
CA THR A 250 6.67 18.19 -10.51
C THR A 250 8.09 17.70 -10.26
N SER A 251 8.84 18.32 -9.35
CA SER A 251 10.21 17.93 -9.01
C SER A 251 10.28 16.51 -8.45
N VAL A 252 9.30 16.11 -7.64
CA VAL A 252 9.18 14.73 -7.17
C VAL A 252 8.85 13.77 -8.32
N LEU A 253 7.95 14.14 -9.23
CA LEU A 253 7.62 13.33 -10.42
C LEU A 253 8.83 13.08 -11.32
N LEU A 254 9.68 14.11 -11.52
CA LEU A 254 10.88 14.00 -12.35
C LEU A 254 11.86 12.94 -11.85
N GLN A 255 11.95 12.70 -10.53
CA GLN A 255 12.75 11.61 -9.99
C GLN A 255 12.28 10.25 -10.50
N TYR A 256 10.96 10.03 -10.54
CA TYR A 256 10.39 8.76 -11.02
C TYR A 256 10.61 8.55 -12.52
N LEU A 257 10.68 9.62 -13.30
CA LEU A 257 10.90 9.62 -14.74
C LEU A 257 12.39 9.67 -15.13
N PHE A 258 13.29 9.81 -14.15
CA PHE A 258 14.72 9.99 -14.38
C PHE A 258 15.34 8.87 -15.22
N HIS A 259 16.03 9.27 -16.31
CA HIS A 259 16.66 8.39 -17.29
C HIS A 259 15.74 7.26 -17.78
N ASP A 260 14.65 7.61 -18.48
CA ASP A 260 13.67 6.63 -18.96
C ASP A 260 13.13 5.77 -17.80
N SER A 261 12.68 6.46 -16.75
CA SER A 261 12.13 5.87 -15.53
C SER A 261 13.02 4.83 -14.85
N LYS A 262 14.35 4.92 -15.00
CA LYS A 262 15.29 3.95 -14.41
C LYS A 262 15.12 3.84 -12.91
N TYR A 263 14.90 4.96 -12.21
CA TYR A 263 14.63 4.96 -10.76
C TYR A 263 13.45 4.05 -10.44
N SER A 264 12.32 4.28 -11.12
CA SER A 264 11.08 3.54 -10.93
C SER A 264 11.17 2.08 -11.35
N LYS A 265 11.82 1.78 -12.49
CA LYS A 265 12.03 0.41 -12.98
C LYS A 265 12.87 -0.41 -11.99
N VAL A 266 13.96 0.15 -11.44
CA VAL A 266 14.74 -0.51 -10.38
C VAL A 266 13.91 -0.71 -9.12
N ALA A 267 13.22 0.34 -8.67
CA ALA A 267 12.45 0.34 -7.42
C ALA A 267 11.34 -0.71 -7.43
N MET A 268 10.59 -0.81 -8.54
CA MET A 268 9.36 -1.60 -8.60
C MET A 268 9.55 -3.00 -9.17
N LYS A 269 10.71 -3.34 -9.77
CA LYS A 269 10.93 -4.67 -10.36
C LYS A 269 10.60 -5.81 -9.41
N ALA A 270 11.10 -5.79 -8.17
CA ALA A 270 10.89 -6.89 -7.24
C ALA A 270 9.40 -7.07 -6.91
N PHE A 271 8.65 -5.98 -6.70
CA PHE A 271 7.21 -6.05 -6.45
C PHE A 271 6.44 -6.50 -7.70
N LEU A 272 6.73 -5.92 -8.87
CA LEU A 272 6.11 -6.30 -10.13
C LEU A 272 6.35 -7.78 -10.43
N GLN A 273 7.58 -8.25 -10.29
CA GLN A 273 7.96 -9.63 -10.61
C GLN A 273 7.40 -10.63 -9.59
N GLN A 274 7.60 -10.38 -8.30
CA GLN A 274 7.28 -11.36 -7.26
C GLN A 274 5.82 -11.33 -6.83
N ALA A 275 5.19 -10.15 -6.83
CA ALA A 275 3.83 -10.00 -6.36
C ALA A 275 2.82 -9.95 -7.52
N ILE A 276 3.12 -9.25 -8.61
CA ILE A 276 2.17 -9.04 -9.71
C ILE A 276 2.30 -10.14 -10.76
N THR A 277 3.35 -10.12 -11.58
CA THR A 277 3.48 -10.97 -12.78
C THR A 277 3.58 -12.45 -12.45
N SER A 278 4.24 -12.87 -11.35
CA SER A 278 4.25 -14.27 -10.92
C SER A 278 2.84 -14.83 -10.69
N ARG A 279 1.94 -14.04 -10.09
CA ARG A 279 0.55 -14.42 -9.81
C ARG A 279 -0.33 -14.33 -11.05
N LEU A 280 -0.06 -13.37 -11.95
CA LEU A 280 -0.72 -13.30 -13.26
C LEU A 280 -0.37 -14.53 -14.10
N LEU A 281 0.92 -14.92 -14.13
CA LEU A 281 1.42 -16.14 -14.80
C LEU A 281 0.88 -17.42 -14.14
N ASP A 282 0.80 -17.48 -12.81
CA ASP A 282 0.21 -18.65 -12.15
C ASP A 282 -1.28 -18.78 -12.45
N ALA A 283 -2.05 -17.68 -12.41
CA ALA A 283 -3.39 -17.69 -12.97
C ALA A 283 -3.31 -18.16 -14.43
N ALA A 284 -2.34 -17.64 -15.20
CA ALA A 284 -2.11 -17.89 -16.62
C ALA A 284 -2.00 -19.35 -17.04
N GLU A 285 -1.55 -20.19 -16.13
CA GLU A 285 -1.31 -21.59 -16.42
C GLU A 285 -2.24 -22.48 -15.60
N ASN A 286 -2.47 -22.08 -14.35
CA ASN A 286 -2.98 -22.96 -13.30
C ASN A 286 -4.38 -22.58 -12.78
N HIS A 287 -5.12 -21.76 -13.51
CA HIS A 287 -6.52 -21.42 -13.20
C HIS A 287 -7.48 -22.61 -12.99
N HIS A 288 -7.17 -23.80 -13.51
CA HIS A 288 -7.97 -25.02 -13.28
C HIS A 288 -7.74 -25.67 -11.92
N ARG A 289 -6.79 -25.17 -11.12
CA ARG A 289 -6.55 -25.68 -9.77
C ARG A 289 -7.83 -25.58 -8.95
N ARG A 290 -7.96 -26.47 -7.96
CA ARG A 290 -9.14 -26.53 -7.09
C ARG A 290 -9.40 -25.22 -6.32
N ARG A 291 -8.34 -24.45 -6.04
CA ARG A 291 -8.37 -23.17 -5.32
C ARG A 291 -7.35 -22.21 -5.92
N PRO A 292 -7.65 -21.59 -7.08
CA PRO A 292 -6.75 -20.62 -7.69
C PRO A 292 -6.90 -19.27 -7.00
N LEU A 293 -5.80 -18.52 -6.87
CA LEU A 293 -5.88 -17.14 -6.42
C LEU A 293 -6.64 -16.31 -7.46
N ARG A 294 -7.82 -15.82 -7.08
CA ARG A 294 -8.72 -15.02 -7.93
C ARG A 294 -8.59 -13.53 -7.63
N LEU A 295 -8.39 -13.13 -6.38
CA LEU A 295 -8.26 -11.72 -6.00
C LEU A 295 -7.01 -11.47 -5.14
N ALA A 296 -6.21 -10.47 -5.48
CA ALA A 296 -5.16 -9.95 -4.61
C ALA A 296 -5.35 -8.46 -4.36
N LEU A 297 -5.28 -8.02 -3.10
CA LEU A 297 -5.40 -6.62 -2.70
C LEU A 297 -4.13 -6.16 -2.00
N TYR A 298 -3.47 -5.15 -2.57
CA TYR A 298 -2.26 -4.52 -2.02
C TYR A 298 -2.58 -3.09 -1.62
N SER A 299 -2.39 -2.73 -0.35
CA SER A 299 -2.45 -1.32 0.03
C SER A 299 -1.05 -0.72 -0.02
N VAL A 300 -0.94 0.42 -0.68
CA VAL A 300 0.34 1.04 -1.00
C VAL A 300 0.32 2.54 -0.70
N HIS A 301 1.37 3.24 -1.11
CA HIS A 301 1.49 4.69 -1.00
C HIS A 301 1.40 5.36 -2.38
N ASP A 302 1.31 6.69 -2.38
CA ASP A 302 1.50 7.49 -3.59
C ASP A 302 2.83 7.16 -4.27
N SER A 303 3.92 7.11 -3.51
CA SER A 303 5.26 6.75 -4.00
C SER A 303 5.29 5.41 -4.74
N SER A 304 4.41 4.48 -4.35
CA SER A 304 4.28 3.18 -4.99
C SER A 304 3.54 3.27 -6.31
N LEU A 305 2.36 3.90 -6.34
CA LEU A 305 1.58 4.03 -7.57
C LEU A 305 2.31 4.92 -8.59
N MET A 306 2.91 6.04 -8.17
CA MET A 306 3.70 6.89 -9.06
C MET A 306 4.88 6.13 -9.67
N ALA A 307 5.62 5.36 -8.85
CA ALA A 307 6.70 4.52 -9.35
C ALA A 307 6.19 3.41 -10.29
N LEU A 308 5.02 2.81 -10.03
CA LEU A 308 4.44 1.81 -10.93
C LEU A 308 4.05 2.40 -12.27
N LEU A 309 3.40 3.57 -12.26
CA LEU A 309 3.03 4.32 -13.47
C LEU A 309 4.26 4.65 -14.30
N ALA A 310 5.29 5.23 -13.67
CA ALA A 310 6.54 5.57 -14.36
C ALA A 310 7.29 4.33 -14.86
N ALA A 311 7.33 3.24 -14.08
CA ALA A 311 8.05 2.02 -14.47
C ALA A 311 7.42 1.32 -15.68
N LEU A 312 6.09 1.32 -15.78
CA LEU A 312 5.34 0.61 -16.81
C LEU A 312 5.03 1.47 -18.05
N GLY A 313 4.74 2.75 -17.87
CA GLY A 313 4.33 3.64 -18.96
C GLY A 313 5.01 5.00 -19.00
N GLY A 314 6.01 5.25 -18.14
CA GLY A 314 6.77 6.50 -18.18
C GLY A 314 5.91 7.74 -17.97
N ASP A 315 6.22 8.78 -18.74
CA ASP A 315 5.53 10.08 -18.74
C ASP A 315 4.14 10.03 -19.42
N LEU A 316 3.84 8.98 -20.19
CA LEU A 316 2.49 8.74 -20.71
C LEU A 316 1.51 8.40 -19.59
N TRP A 317 1.99 7.77 -18.51
CA TRP A 317 1.14 7.27 -17.41
C TRP A 317 1.30 8.11 -16.14
N LEU A 318 2.52 8.57 -15.83
CA LEU A 318 2.78 9.42 -14.68
C LEU A 318 2.81 10.91 -15.09
N THR A 319 1.64 11.55 -15.04
CA THR A 319 1.49 12.97 -15.44
C THR A 319 1.31 13.92 -14.27
N GLU A 320 0.79 13.42 -13.15
CA GLU A 320 0.53 14.20 -11.94
C GLU A 320 0.64 13.34 -10.68
N TRP A 321 0.54 13.98 -9.52
CA TRP A 321 0.49 13.27 -8.25
C TRP A 321 -0.79 12.44 -8.13
N VAL A 322 -0.63 11.12 -7.94
CA VAL A 322 -1.76 10.19 -7.85
C VAL A 322 -2.72 10.57 -6.71
N PRO A 323 -4.05 10.65 -6.92
CA PRO A 323 -4.97 11.06 -5.87
C PRO A 323 -5.09 10.11 -4.68
N TYR A 324 -5.65 10.58 -3.56
CA TYR A 324 -6.01 9.71 -2.44
C TYR A 324 -7.00 8.65 -2.91
N ALA A 325 -6.94 7.46 -2.30
CA ALA A 325 -7.80 6.33 -2.68
C ALA A 325 -7.70 5.91 -4.17
N SER A 326 -6.70 6.40 -4.91
CA SER A 326 -6.42 5.93 -6.27
C SER A 326 -5.98 4.47 -6.26
N HIS A 327 -6.23 3.79 -7.37
CA HIS A 327 -5.85 2.39 -7.52
C HIS A 327 -5.42 2.07 -8.95
N MET A 328 -4.58 1.05 -9.05
CA MET A 328 -4.16 0.39 -10.28
C MET A 328 -4.64 -1.05 -10.24
N VAL A 329 -5.28 -1.50 -11.32
CA VAL A 329 -5.88 -2.83 -11.41
C VAL A 329 -5.22 -3.61 -12.53
N PHE A 330 -4.86 -4.86 -12.25
CA PHE A 330 -4.44 -5.86 -13.23
C PHE A 330 -5.50 -6.94 -13.32
N GLU A 331 -6.10 -7.10 -14.49
CA GLU A 331 -7.13 -8.12 -14.74
C GLU A 331 -6.61 -9.15 -15.73
N VAL A 332 -6.75 -10.44 -15.42
CA VAL A 332 -6.39 -11.52 -16.33
C VAL A 332 -7.65 -12.08 -16.97
N TYR A 333 -7.69 -12.08 -18.30
CA TYR A 333 -8.80 -12.63 -19.08
C TYR A 333 -8.42 -13.90 -19.83
N ARG A 334 -9.42 -14.76 -20.01
CA ARG A 334 -9.35 -16.00 -20.79
C ARG A 334 -10.33 -16.01 -21.94
N ALA A 335 -9.88 -16.38 -23.13
CA ALA A 335 -10.76 -16.63 -24.27
C ALA A 335 -11.77 -17.76 -23.96
N LYS A 336 -13.06 -17.51 -24.15
CA LYS A 336 -14.11 -18.52 -24.11
C LYS A 336 -13.92 -19.47 -25.29
N ARG A 337 -13.98 -20.79 -25.06
CA ARG A 337 -13.95 -21.77 -26.16
C ARG A 337 -15.23 -21.64 -27.00
N SER A 338 -15.16 -20.95 -28.14
CA SER A 338 -16.18 -21.09 -29.19
C SER A 338 -15.89 -22.36 -30.01
N ARG A 339 -16.94 -23.08 -30.44
CA ARG A 339 -16.84 -24.17 -31.44
C ARG A 339 -16.27 -23.70 -32.79
N GLN A 340 -16.10 -22.39 -32.98
CA GLN A 340 -15.52 -21.74 -34.15
C GLN A 340 -14.28 -20.85 -33.83
N ALA A 341 -13.68 -20.95 -32.64
CA ALA A 341 -12.50 -20.14 -32.30
C ALA A 341 -11.19 -20.89 -32.55
N ASN A 342 -10.79 -20.97 -33.83
CA ASN A 342 -9.39 -21.19 -34.22
C ASN A 342 -8.68 -19.87 -34.59
N THR A 343 -9.29 -18.71 -34.31
CA THR A 343 -8.82 -17.40 -34.80
C THR A 343 -8.77 -16.31 -33.72
N LEU A 344 -8.68 -16.67 -32.43
CA LEU A 344 -8.23 -15.71 -31.41
C LEU A 344 -6.70 -15.73 -31.21
N SER A 345 -5.96 -16.38 -32.12
CA SER A 345 -4.55 -16.70 -31.94
C SER A 345 -3.56 -15.86 -32.76
N ASP A 346 -3.97 -14.81 -33.49
CA ASP A 346 -2.98 -14.06 -34.29
C ASP A 346 -3.23 -12.55 -34.48
N HIS A 347 -4.39 -11.99 -34.10
CA HIS A 347 -4.75 -10.62 -34.54
C HIS A 347 -5.31 -9.66 -33.47
N THR A 348 -5.25 -10.01 -32.19
CA THR A 348 -5.53 -9.05 -31.10
C THR A 348 -4.29 -8.75 -30.27
N THR A 349 -3.16 -8.54 -30.96
CA THR A 349 -2.18 -7.49 -30.62
C THR A 349 -2.65 -6.12 -31.12
N ALA A 350 -3.96 -5.94 -31.29
CA ALA A 350 -4.55 -4.62 -31.27
C ALA A 350 -4.37 -4.11 -29.85
N SER A 351 -3.28 -3.38 -29.63
CA SER A 351 -3.23 -2.30 -28.66
C SER A 351 -4.49 -1.49 -28.91
N ILE A 352 -5.55 -1.77 -28.15
CA ILE A 352 -6.60 -0.81 -27.95
C ILE A 352 -5.90 0.29 -27.16
N ASP A 353 -5.30 1.25 -27.87
CA ASP A 353 -4.81 2.50 -27.31
C ASP A 353 -6.06 3.28 -26.87
N HIS A 354 -6.63 2.86 -25.74
CA HIS A 354 -7.58 3.65 -25.01
C HIS A 354 -6.80 4.38 -23.92
N PRO A 355 -7.01 5.68 -23.71
CA PRO A 355 -6.31 6.46 -22.68
C PRO A 355 -6.50 5.94 -21.23
N SER A 356 -7.28 4.88 -21.02
CA SER A 356 -7.62 4.32 -19.71
C SER A 356 -7.31 2.83 -19.56
N PHE A 357 -7.01 2.10 -20.66
CA PHE A 357 -6.81 0.65 -20.66
C PHE A 357 -5.69 0.23 -21.59
N PHE A 358 -4.78 -0.59 -21.09
CA PHE A 358 -3.76 -1.27 -21.90
C PHE A 358 -4.02 -2.77 -21.88
N LEU A 359 -4.22 -3.36 -23.07
CA LEU A 359 -4.42 -4.80 -23.25
C LEU A 359 -3.12 -5.42 -23.77
N CYS A 360 -2.50 -6.32 -23.00
CA CYS A 360 -1.28 -7.02 -23.44
C CYS A 360 -1.24 -8.49 -23.01
N PRO A 361 -0.55 -9.37 -23.75
CA PRO A 361 -0.25 -10.72 -23.28
C PRO A 361 0.47 -10.73 -21.91
N VAL A 362 0.07 -11.62 -21.00
CA VAL A 362 0.69 -11.74 -19.65
C VAL A 362 2.20 -12.00 -19.74
N ASP A 363 2.64 -12.77 -20.73
CA ASP A 363 4.04 -13.09 -21.00
C ASP A 363 4.82 -11.87 -21.50
N GLU A 364 4.22 -10.99 -22.30
CA GLU A 364 4.83 -9.72 -22.70
C GLU A 364 5.02 -8.78 -21.50
N LEU A 365 4.01 -8.66 -20.64
CA LEU A 365 4.15 -7.88 -19.39
C LEU A 365 5.23 -8.48 -18.48
N ALA A 366 5.28 -9.81 -18.35
CA ALA A 366 6.32 -10.47 -17.58
C ALA A 366 7.72 -10.22 -18.17
N ALA A 367 7.87 -10.31 -19.50
CA ALA A 367 9.12 -10.04 -20.20
C ALA A 367 9.56 -8.57 -20.03
N LEU A 368 8.62 -7.61 -20.09
CA LEU A 368 8.88 -6.20 -19.82
C LEU A 368 9.44 -6.01 -18.40
N VAL A 369 8.83 -6.66 -17.40
CA VAL A 369 9.27 -6.60 -16.01
C VAL A 369 10.63 -7.28 -15.81
N ASP A 370 10.86 -8.42 -16.46
CA ASP A 370 12.12 -9.15 -16.37
C ASP A 370 13.29 -8.36 -16.97
N ALA A 371 13.03 -7.59 -18.03
CA ALA A 371 13.99 -6.68 -18.67
C ALA A 371 14.34 -5.45 -17.82
N MET A 372 13.54 -5.10 -16.80
CA MET A 372 13.84 -3.98 -15.92
C MET A 372 15.18 -4.20 -15.19
N PRO A 373 15.97 -3.17 -14.91
CA PRO A 373 17.21 -3.31 -14.13
C PRO A 373 16.92 -3.85 -12.72
N SER A 374 17.61 -4.92 -12.33
CA SER A 374 17.50 -5.50 -10.99
C SER A 374 18.28 -4.70 -9.97
N CYS A 375 17.74 -4.64 -8.74
CA CYS A 375 18.54 -4.29 -7.59
C CYS A 375 19.53 -5.41 -7.27
N HIS A 376 20.77 -5.29 -7.73
CA HIS A 376 21.82 -6.23 -7.34
C HIS A 376 22.30 -5.82 -5.95
N VAL A 377 21.91 -6.58 -4.92
CA VAL A 377 22.61 -6.53 -3.63
C VAL A 377 23.97 -7.20 -3.88
N PRO A 378 25.11 -6.49 -3.78
CA PRO A 378 26.41 -7.14 -3.88
C PRO A 378 26.47 -8.24 -2.81
N LEU A 379 26.85 -9.47 -3.18
CA LEU A 379 26.93 -10.62 -2.26
C LEU A 379 27.78 -10.32 -1.00
N THR A 380 28.67 -9.33 -1.07
CA THR A 380 29.48 -8.82 0.05
C THR A 380 28.67 -8.08 1.13
N LEU A 381 27.45 -7.62 0.84
CA LEU A 381 26.51 -7.03 1.81
C LEU A 381 25.55 -8.05 2.42
N SER A 382 25.39 -9.25 1.82
CA SER A 382 24.56 -10.32 2.40
C SER A 382 25.19 -10.95 3.65
N ASN A 383 26.54 -10.98 3.72
CA ASN A 383 27.29 -11.43 4.92
C ASN A 383 27.65 -10.29 5.89
N HIS A 384 27.25 -9.07 5.55
CA HIS A 384 27.34 -7.93 6.45
C HIS A 384 26.02 -7.18 6.43
N VAL A 385 25.00 -7.81 7.04
CA VAL A 385 24.36 -7.08 8.14
C VAL A 385 25.55 -6.73 9.03
N ALA A 386 26.07 -5.50 8.90
CA ALA A 386 26.87 -4.96 9.96
C ALA A 386 26.00 -5.19 11.18
N ALA A 387 26.40 -6.15 12.04
CA ALA A 387 25.85 -6.22 13.37
C ALA A 387 25.80 -4.77 13.78
N VAL A 388 24.60 -4.26 14.07
CA VAL A 388 24.47 -2.99 14.76
C VAL A 388 25.43 -3.20 15.92
N LYS A 389 26.64 -2.60 15.84
CA LYS A 389 27.54 -2.64 16.96
C LYS A 389 26.63 -2.10 18.03
N PRO A 390 26.34 -2.87 19.11
CA PRO A 390 25.55 -2.32 20.18
C PRO A 390 26.27 -1.03 20.49
N VAL A 391 25.65 0.11 20.18
CA VAL A 391 26.08 1.35 20.79
C VAL A 391 25.97 0.96 22.25
N PRO A 392 27.08 0.83 22.98
CA PRO A 392 27.00 0.28 24.31
C PRO A 392 26.03 1.19 25.01
N MET A 393 24.92 0.63 25.48
CA MET A 393 23.86 1.37 26.17
C MET A 393 24.45 2.14 27.38
N MET A 394 25.70 1.85 27.75
CA MET A 394 26.58 2.62 28.63
C MET A 394 26.91 4.05 28.16
N MET A 395 27.09 4.34 26.85
CA MET A 395 27.48 5.69 26.37
C MET A 395 26.30 6.68 26.35
N LEU A 396 25.07 6.22 26.07
CA LEU A 396 23.88 7.09 26.18
C LEU A 396 23.39 7.23 27.63
N MET A 397 23.61 6.21 28.48
CA MET A 397 23.32 6.27 29.92
C MET A 397 24.31 7.17 30.68
N LEU A 398 25.55 7.36 30.21
CA LEU A 398 26.52 8.23 30.87
C LEU A 398 26.28 9.73 30.62
N ALA A 399 25.69 10.11 29.48
CA ALA A 399 25.38 11.51 29.19
C ALA A 399 24.08 12.01 29.86
N PHE A 400 23.07 11.14 30.02
CA PHE A 400 21.80 11.50 30.67
C PHE A 400 21.72 11.07 32.15
N GLY A 401 22.44 10.03 32.57
CA GLY A 401 22.44 9.53 33.94
C GLY A 401 23.21 10.39 34.95
N VAL A 402 24.18 11.20 34.50
CA VAL A 402 24.98 12.07 35.39
C VAL A 402 24.23 13.33 35.80
N VAL A 403 23.31 13.86 34.97
CA VAL A 403 22.62 15.12 35.26
C VAL A 403 21.37 14.93 36.12
N VAL A 404 20.68 13.78 36.04
CA VAL A 404 19.45 13.53 36.83
C VAL A 404 19.68 12.56 37.99
N GLY A 405 20.61 11.59 37.87
CA GLY A 405 20.91 10.60 38.91
C GLY A 405 21.70 11.15 40.10
N GLY A 406 22.57 12.14 39.88
CA GLY A 406 23.37 12.76 40.94
C GLY A 406 22.54 13.57 41.95
N GLY A 407 21.46 14.21 41.50
CA GLY A 407 20.57 15.00 42.36
C GLY A 407 19.62 14.14 43.21
N ILE A 408 19.08 13.06 42.64
CA ILE A 408 18.12 12.18 43.34
C ILE A 408 18.85 11.21 44.29
N GLY A 409 20.02 10.71 43.90
CA GLY A 409 20.84 9.83 44.74
C GLY A 409 21.33 10.51 46.03
N TYR A 410 21.66 11.80 45.98
CA TYR A 410 22.07 12.57 47.16
C TYR A 410 20.89 12.80 48.13
N ILE A 411 19.68 13.05 47.62
CA ILE A 411 18.47 13.26 48.44
C ILE A 411 17.98 11.95 49.08
N VAL A 412 18.10 10.82 48.38
CA VAL A 412 17.68 9.49 48.90
C VAL A 412 18.70 8.90 49.88
N ALA A 413 20.01 9.11 49.65
CA ALA A 413 21.05 8.68 50.59
C ALA A 413 21.05 9.51 51.89
N TRP A 414 20.76 10.82 51.79
CA TRP A 414 20.64 11.68 52.98
C TRP A 414 19.40 11.36 53.83
N ARG A 415 18.28 10.95 53.20
CA ARG A 415 17.07 10.49 53.92
C ARG A 415 17.16 9.06 54.48
N ARG A 416 18.01 8.18 53.93
CA ARG A 416 18.20 6.79 54.43
C ARG A 416 19.08 6.69 55.69
N SER A 417 19.80 7.75 56.06
CA SER A 417 20.65 7.77 57.27
C SER A 417 19.86 7.98 58.58
N LEU A 418 18.57 8.35 58.51
CA LEU A 418 17.83 8.78 59.72
C LEU A 418 16.74 7.83 60.22
N TRP A 419 16.36 6.77 59.48
CA TRP A 419 15.19 5.96 59.86
C TRP A 419 15.43 4.45 59.62
N SER A 420 16.27 3.84 60.47
CA SER A 420 16.28 2.39 60.67
C SER A 420 15.48 2.03 61.92
N SER A 421 14.19 1.77 61.75
CA SER A 421 13.50 0.80 62.60
C SER A 421 12.22 0.34 61.91
N THR A 422 12.18 -0.97 61.66
CA THR A 422 11.00 -1.86 61.63
C THR A 422 9.68 -1.29 61.10
N GLN A 423 9.14 -1.86 60.01
CA GLN A 423 7.77 -2.41 59.97
C GLN A 423 7.40 -2.96 58.57
N VAL A 424 6.40 -3.84 58.62
CA VAL A 424 5.91 -4.83 57.67
C VAL A 424 5.21 -4.19 56.46
N TYR A 425 5.41 -4.73 55.25
CA TYR A 425 4.73 -4.27 54.03
C TYR A 425 3.25 -4.69 54.01
N GLN A 426 2.35 -3.71 53.92
CA GLN A 426 0.99 -3.88 53.41
C GLN A 426 0.97 -3.61 51.89
N ARG A 427 0.20 -4.43 51.16
CA ARG A 427 -0.13 -4.25 49.73
C ARG A 427 -0.99 -3.01 49.52
N LEU A 428 -0.84 -2.40 48.35
CA LEU A 428 -1.98 -1.85 47.59
C LEU A 428 -2.32 -2.82 46.46
#